data_AF-A0A354EML5-F1
#
_entry.id   AF-A0A354EML5-F1
#
_cell.length_a   1.000
_cell.length_b   1.000
_cell.length_c   1.000
_cell.angle_alpha   90.00
_cell.angle_beta   90.00
_cell.angle_gamma   90.00
#
_symmetry.space_group_name_H-M   'P 1'
#
loop_
_entity.id
_entity.type
_entity.pdbx_description
1 polymer ?
#
loop_
_entity_poly.entity_id
_entity_poly.type
_entity_poly.pdbx_seq_one_letter_code
_entity_poly.pdbx_strand_id
1 'polypeptide(L)'
;LGGKSPNIFFKDVMDHDDAFLDKALEGFAMFALNQGEVCTCPSRALVHEDIYDAFIEKAIARVKAIKQGDPLDPATQVGAQASDQQLKKILSYLDIGKAEGAEVLTGGEQAVLKDDLSGGFYVEPTVFKGTNNMRIFQEEI
;
A
#
# COMPACT_ATOMS: atom_id res chain seq x y z
N LEU A 1 16.95 -8.47 8.20
CA LEU A 1 16.02 -9.59 8.01
C LEU A 1 14.63 -9.01 8.27
N GLY A 2 14.07 -8.29 7.30
CA GLY A 2 12.76 -7.66 7.44
C GLY A 2 11.63 -8.69 7.51
N GLY A 3 10.40 -8.34 7.13
CA GLY A 3 9.27 -9.23 7.35
C GLY A 3 7.99 -8.92 6.59
N LYS A 4 7.15 -9.97 6.46
CA LYS A 4 5.79 -9.88 5.91
C LYS A 4 4.78 -9.62 7.03
N SER A 5 4.84 -8.41 7.60
CA SER A 5 4.11 -8.06 8.82
C SER A 5 2.60 -8.03 8.58
N PRO A 6 1.80 -8.84 9.30
CA PRO A 6 0.35 -8.84 9.15
C PRO A 6 -0.27 -7.63 9.85
N ASN A 7 -1.30 -7.07 9.23
CA ASN A 7 -2.22 -6.11 9.84
C ASN A 7 -3.63 -6.69 9.79
N ILE A 8 -4.26 -6.91 10.95
CA ILE A 8 -5.45 -7.75 11.07
C ILE A 8 -6.64 -6.90 11.53
N PHE A 9 -7.72 -6.92 10.75
CA PHE A 9 -8.94 -6.15 10.97
C PHE A 9 -10.10 -7.09 11.27
N PHE A 10 -10.52 -7.13 12.53
CA PHE A 10 -11.69 -7.89 12.97
C PHE A 10 -12.98 -7.14 12.67
N LYS A 11 -14.10 -7.87 12.73
CA LYS A 11 -15.43 -7.33 12.42
C LYS A 11 -15.79 -6.10 13.26
N ASP A 12 -15.41 -6.09 14.53
CA ASP A 12 -15.74 -5.05 15.52
C ASP A 12 -15.23 -3.65 15.14
N VAL A 13 -14.18 -3.58 14.31
CA VAL A 13 -13.67 -2.32 13.72
C VAL A 13 -14.76 -1.55 12.95
N MET A 14 -15.75 -2.24 12.39
CA MET A 14 -16.81 -1.65 11.59
C MET A 14 -18.16 -1.56 12.33
N ASP A 15 -18.21 -1.84 13.63
CA ASP A 15 -19.47 -1.79 14.39
C ASP A 15 -20.01 -0.34 14.52
N HIS A 16 -19.14 0.67 14.48
CA HIS A 16 -19.48 2.08 14.56
C HIS A 16 -18.69 2.93 13.54
N ASP A 17 -19.33 3.96 12.98
CA ASP A 17 -18.65 4.96 12.14
C ASP A 17 -18.09 6.09 13.03
N ASP A 18 -17.01 5.77 13.74
CA ASP A 18 -16.42 6.63 14.76
C ASP A 18 -14.90 6.80 14.58
N ALA A 19 -14.25 7.42 15.57
CA ALA A 19 -12.81 7.66 15.55
C ALA A 19 -11.98 6.36 15.58
N PHE A 20 -12.53 5.24 16.07
CA PHE A 20 -11.84 3.96 16.07
C PHE A 20 -11.78 3.38 14.65
N LEU A 21 -12.91 3.41 13.91
CA LEU A 21 -12.91 3.05 12.50
C LEU A 21 -11.94 3.92 11.69
N ASP A 22 -11.95 5.23 11.91
CA ASP A 22 -11.02 6.16 11.26
C ASP A 22 -9.55 5.76 11.51
N LYS A 23 -9.20 5.40 12.74
CA LYS A 23 -7.85 4.94 13.09
C LYS A 23 -7.49 3.59 12.48
N ALA A 24 -8.44 2.67 12.35
CA ALA A 24 -8.20 1.40 11.68
C ALA A 24 -7.92 1.59 10.17
N LEU A 25 -8.70 2.46 9.51
CA LEU A 25 -8.47 2.83 8.11
C LEU A 25 -7.11 3.54 7.92
N GLU A 26 -6.68 4.35 8.90
CA GLU A 26 -5.34 4.96 8.92
C GLU A 26 -4.28 3.86 9.02
N GLY A 27 -4.45 2.93 9.97
CA GLY A 27 -3.59 1.76 10.14
C GLY A 27 -3.47 0.90 8.88
N PHE A 28 -4.54 0.77 8.09
CA PHE A 28 -4.47 0.11 6.79
C PHE A 28 -3.54 0.85 5.82
N ALA A 29 -3.64 2.18 5.73
CA ALA A 29 -2.84 3.00 4.81
C ALA A 29 -1.37 3.21 5.27
N MET A 30 -1.01 2.78 6.49
CA MET A 30 0.34 2.95 7.05
C MET A 30 1.44 2.22 6.26
N PHE A 31 1.11 1.31 5.34
CA PHE A 31 2.11 0.73 4.44
C PHE A 31 2.81 1.78 3.56
N ALA A 32 2.19 2.94 3.37
CA ALA A 32 2.73 4.02 2.57
C ALA A 32 3.76 4.89 3.34
N LEU A 33 3.87 4.72 4.67
CA LEU A 33 4.89 5.41 5.47
C LEU A 33 6.29 5.06 4.95
N ASN A 34 7.12 6.08 4.74
CA ASN A 34 8.46 5.93 4.17
C ASN A 34 8.46 5.07 2.89
N GLN A 35 7.44 5.25 2.03
CA GLN A 35 7.30 4.55 0.74
C GLN A 35 7.21 3.01 0.89
N GLY A 36 6.93 2.51 2.11
CA GLY A 36 6.95 1.09 2.43
C GLY A 36 8.33 0.53 2.80
N GLU A 37 9.39 1.34 2.71
CA GLU A 37 10.78 0.97 3.08
C GLU A 37 10.96 0.99 4.61
N VAL A 38 10.15 0.21 5.33
CA VAL A 38 10.17 0.05 6.78
C VAL A 38 10.18 -1.44 7.11
N CYS A 39 11.12 -1.90 7.94
CA CYS A 39 11.23 -3.33 8.28
C CYS A 39 9.98 -3.91 9.00
N THR A 40 9.18 -3.04 9.63
CA THR A 40 7.90 -3.37 10.28
C THR A 40 6.69 -2.91 9.47
N CYS A 41 6.87 -2.60 8.17
CA CYS A 41 5.79 -2.16 7.28
C CYS A 41 4.62 -3.16 7.31
N PRO A 42 3.37 -2.71 7.52
CA PRO A 42 2.18 -3.57 7.54
C PRO A 42 1.79 -4.01 6.12
N SER A 43 2.66 -4.78 5.46
CA SER A 43 2.59 -5.13 4.04
C SER A 43 1.65 -6.29 3.71
N ARG A 44 0.90 -6.81 4.69
CA ARG A 44 -0.14 -7.83 4.49
C ARG A 44 -1.36 -7.54 5.34
N ALA A 45 -2.42 -7.02 4.74
CA ALA A 45 -3.70 -6.82 5.40
C ALA A 45 -4.54 -8.12 5.39
N LEU A 46 -5.10 -8.48 6.54
CA LEU A 46 -6.07 -9.56 6.72
C LEU A 46 -7.35 -8.93 7.26
N VAL A 47 -8.42 -8.94 6.46
CA VAL A 47 -9.70 -8.30 6.80
C VAL A 47 -10.73 -9.41 7.01
N HIS A 48 -11.49 -9.33 8.11
CA HIS A 48 -12.56 -10.28 8.39
C HIS A 48 -13.60 -10.28 7.25
N GLU A 49 -14.04 -11.46 6.82
CA GLU A 49 -14.87 -11.63 5.62
C GLU A 49 -16.19 -10.84 5.67
N ASP A 50 -16.88 -10.85 6.82
CA ASP A 50 -18.14 -10.13 7.05
C ASP A 50 -18.08 -8.62 6.80
N ILE A 51 -16.88 -8.01 6.87
CA ILE A 51 -16.72 -6.56 6.71
C ILE A 51 -15.91 -6.19 5.46
N TYR A 52 -15.44 -7.18 4.71
CA TYR A 52 -14.44 -6.99 3.66
C TYR A 52 -14.85 -5.89 2.66
N ASP A 53 -16.03 -6.01 2.05
CA ASP A 53 -16.46 -5.09 0.99
C ASP A 53 -16.58 -3.64 1.50
N ALA A 54 -17.23 -3.44 2.64
CA ALA A 54 -17.44 -2.11 3.22
C ALA A 54 -16.15 -1.48 3.76
N PHE A 55 -15.26 -2.29 4.36
CA PHE A 55 -13.98 -1.81 4.88
C PHE A 55 -13.02 -1.48 3.74
N ILE A 56 -12.91 -2.34 2.72
CA ILE A 56 -11.95 -2.16 1.63
C ILE A 56 -12.30 -0.95 0.77
N GLU A 57 -13.58 -0.65 0.57
CA GLU A 57 -14.03 0.57 -0.12
C GLU A 57 -13.48 1.83 0.56
N LYS A 58 -13.70 1.97 1.86
CA LYS A 58 -13.21 3.10 2.67
C LYS A 58 -11.68 3.15 2.71
N ALA A 59 -11.03 1.99 2.83
CA ALA A 59 -9.58 1.88 2.91
C ALA A 59 -8.90 2.29 1.59
N ILE A 60 -9.42 1.82 0.45
CA ILE A 60 -8.92 2.19 -0.88
C ILE A 60 -9.14 3.68 -1.16
N ALA A 61 -10.27 4.26 -0.74
CA ALA A 61 -10.49 5.70 -0.86
C ALA A 61 -9.41 6.52 -0.14
N ARG A 62 -8.99 6.08 1.06
CA ARG A 62 -7.88 6.71 1.80
C ARG A 62 -6.53 6.53 1.10
N VAL A 63 -6.23 5.33 0.60
CA VAL A 63 -4.97 5.09 -0.13
C VAL A 63 -4.87 5.98 -1.37
N LYS A 64 -5.97 6.14 -2.12
CA LYS A 64 -6.03 7.04 -3.29
C LYS A 64 -5.87 8.52 -2.96
N ALA A 65 -6.13 8.91 -1.71
CA ALA A 65 -5.97 10.29 -1.25
C ALA A 65 -4.51 10.63 -0.86
N ILE A 66 -3.60 9.65 -0.87
CA ILE A 66 -2.19 9.85 -0.53
C ILE A 66 -1.54 10.79 -1.54
N LYS A 67 -0.92 11.86 -1.04
CA LYS A 67 -0.21 12.84 -1.87
C LYS A 67 1.25 12.45 -2.03
N GLN A 68 1.64 12.16 -3.27
CA GLN A 68 3.05 11.98 -3.65
C GLN A 68 3.64 13.28 -4.20
N GLY A 69 4.91 13.54 -3.90
CA GLY A 69 5.54 14.78 -4.33
C GLY A 69 6.97 15.00 -3.85
N ASP A 70 7.37 16.26 -3.86
CA ASP A 70 8.66 16.73 -3.34
C ASP A 70 8.69 16.58 -1.82
N PRO A 71 9.69 15.91 -1.23
CA PRO A 71 9.83 15.80 0.24
C PRO A 71 9.98 17.15 0.96
N LEU A 72 10.31 18.25 0.26
CA LEU A 72 10.37 19.60 0.82
C LEU A 72 9.00 20.30 0.85
N ASP A 73 7.99 19.80 0.13
CA ASP A 73 6.62 20.32 0.21
C ASP A 73 5.92 19.74 1.46
N PRO A 74 5.47 20.57 2.42
CA PRO A 74 4.77 20.10 3.62
C PRO A 74 3.44 19.39 3.32
N ALA A 75 2.89 19.50 2.11
CA ALA A 75 1.70 18.78 1.69
C ALA A 75 2.00 17.35 1.18
N THR A 76 3.27 17.02 0.93
CA THR A 76 3.70 15.68 0.49
C THR A 76 3.60 14.69 1.65
N GLN A 77 3.00 13.54 1.38
CA GLN A 77 2.89 12.44 2.34
C GLN A 77 3.87 11.30 2.00
N VAL A 78 4.19 11.11 0.72
CA VAL A 78 5.05 10.02 0.23
C VAL A 78 6.00 10.54 -0.85
N GLY A 79 7.30 10.32 -0.69
CA GLY A 79 8.34 10.68 -1.67
C GLY A 79 8.69 9.55 -2.64
N ALA A 80 9.87 9.64 -3.25
CA ALA A 80 10.43 8.63 -4.13
C ALA A 80 11.12 7.49 -3.36
N GLN A 81 11.24 6.32 -4.00
CA GLN A 81 12.04 5.20 -3.52
C GLN A 81 13.53 5.59 -3.43
N ALA A 82 14.29 4.92 -2.57
CA ALA A 82 15.68 5.29 -2.31
C ALA A 82 16.63 5.10 -3.51
N SER A 83 16.29 4.22 -4.47
CA SER A 83 17.13 3.95 -5.63
C SER A 83 16.38 3.32 -6.80
N ASP A 84 16.97 3.41 -8.00
CA ASP A 84 16.52 2.71 -9.21
C ASP A 84 16.48 1.18 -9.03
N GLN A 85 17.39 0.62 -8.22
CA GLN A 85 17.38 -0.81 -7.92
C GLN A 85 16.13 -1.20 -7.11
N GLN A 86 15.76 -0.39 -6.12
CA GLN A 86 14.53 -0.62 -5.34
C GLN A 86 13.29 -0.47 -6.21
N LEU A 87 13.24 0.59 -7.04
CA LEU A 87 12.16 0.79 -8.01
C LEU A 87 11.99 -0.45 -8.91
N LYS A 88 13.05 -0.92 -9.57
CA LYS A 88 13.01 -2.09 -10.45
C LYS A 88 12.56 -3.35 -9.71
N LYS A 89 13.02 -3.54 -8.47
CA LYS A 89 12.58 -4.66 -7.63
C LYS A 89 11.08 -4.59 -7.39
N ILE A 90 10.57 -3.44 -6.94
CA ILE A 90 9.14 -3.23 -6.68
C ILE A 90 8.32 -3.48 -7.95
N LEU A 91 8.69 -2.87 -9.07
CA LEU A 91 7.99 -3.05 -10.35
C LEU A 91 7.94 -4.54 -10.77
N SER A 92 9.04 -5.28 -10.57
CA SER A 92 9.04 -6.72 -10.85
C SER A 92 8.04 -7.51 -9.98
N TYR A 93 7.82 -7.11 -8.72
CA TYR A 93 6.80 -7.72 -7.87
C TYR A 93 5.38 -7.29 -8.24
N LEU A 94 5.18 -6.07 -8.73
CA LEU A 94 3.90 -5.65 -9.30
C LEU A 94 3.52 -6.55 -10.48
N ASP A 95 4.48 -6.84 -11.36
CA ASP A 95 4.30 -7.74 -12.49
C ASP A 95 4.04 -9.19 -12.05
N ILE A 96 4.78 -9.70 -11.07
CA ILE A 96 4.55 -11.04 -10.49
C ILE A 96 3.13 -11.13 -9.94
N GLY A 97 2.69 -10.14 -9.17
CA GLY A 97 1.34 -10.12 -8.60
C GLY A 97 0.25 -10.22 -9.67
N LYS A 98 0.35 -9.40 -10.72
CA LYS A 98 -0.58 -9.44 -11.87
C LYS A 98 -0.52 -10.79 -12.59
N ALA A 99 0.68 -11.34 -12.80
CA ALA A 99 0.88 -12.60 -13.50
C ALA A 99 0.36 -13.82 -12.71
N GLU A 100 0.40 -13.78 -11.38
CA GLU A 100 -0.16 -14.81 -10.50
C GLU A 100 -1.68 -14.69 -10.32
N GLY A 101 -2.31 -13.66 -10.91
CA GLY A 101 -3.76 -13.45 -10.90
C GLY A 101 -4.29 -12.67 -9.70
N ALA A 102 -3.43 -11.93 -8.99
CA ALA A 102 -3.89 -10.99 -7.98
C ALA A 102 -4.65 -9.82 -8.64
N GLU A 103 -5.76 -9.42 -8.01
CA GLU A 103 -6.55 -8.26 -8.41
C GLU A 103 -5.87 -6.97 -7.90
N VAL A 104 -5.63 -6.00 -8.77
CA VAL A 104 -5.13 -4.68 -8.41
C VAL A 104 -6.32 -3.80 -7.98
N LEU A 105 -6.43 -3.49 -6.70
CA LEU A 105 -7.51 -2.63 -6.17
C LEU A 105 -7.22 -1.14 -6.35
N THR A 106 -5.94 -0.75 -6.32
CA THR A 106 -5.47 0.60 -6.61
C THR A 106 -3.96 0.59 -6.88
N GLY A 107 -3.47 1.60 -7.60
CA GLY A 107 -2.07 1.71 -7.99
C GLY A 107 -1.66 0.64 -9.00
N GLY A 108 -0.50 0.03 -8.78
CA GLY A 108 -0.01 -1.10 -9.56
C GLY A 108 1.01 -0.71 -10.62
N GLU A 109 1.36 0.57 -10.73
CA GLU A 109 2.32 1.08 -11.72
C GLU A 109 3.36 2.02 -11.11
N GLN A 110 4.39 2.33 -11.90
CA GLN A 110 5.29 3.45 -11.60
C GLN A 110 4.52 4.78 -11.68
N ALA A 111 4.67 5.63 -10.67
CA ALA A 111 4.10 6.98 -10.71
C ALA A 111 5.04 7.90 -11.51
N VAL A 112 4.51 8.56 -12.54
CA VAL A 112 5.26 9.54 -13.34
C VAL A 112 4.85 10.94 -12.93
N LEU A 113 5.67 11.59 -12.11
CA LEU A 113 5.47 12.98 -11.71
C LEU A 113 6.03 13.94 -12.77
N LYS A 114 5.54 15.18 -12.76
CA LYS A 114 5.88 16.22 -13.75
C LYS A 114 7.00 17.12 -13.25
N ASP A 115 7.48 17.98 -14.16
CA ASP A 115 8.41 19.07 -13.88
C ASP A 115 9.71 18.57 -13.22
N ASP A 116 10.16 19.22 -12.15
CA ASP A 116 11.41 18.91 -11.46
C ASP A 116 11.44 17.51 -10.81
N LEU A 117 10.27 16.85 -10.71
CA LEU A 117 10.14 15.48 -10.20
C LEU A 117 10.14 14.43 -11.31
N SER A 118 10.22 14.85 -12.58
CA SER A 118 10.31 13.94 -13.72
C SER A 118 11.56 13.05 -13.64
N GLY A 119 11.38 11.76 -13.89
CA GLY A 119 12.45 10.77 -13.77
C GLY A 119 12.78 10.32 -12.34
N GLY A 120 12.05 10.80 -11.32
CA GLY A 120 12.16 10.29 -9.95
C GLY A 120 11.62 8.86 -9.79
N PHE A 121 12.02 8.20 -8.71
CA PHE A 121 11.69 6.79 -8.44
C PHE A 121 10.36 6.64 -7.71
N TYR A 122 9.27 7.18 -8.26
CA TYR A 122 7.96 7.14 -7.61
C TYR A 122 7.16 5.89 -8.00
N VAL A 123 6.44 5.31 -7.04
CA VAL A 123 5.57 4.13 -7.26
C VAL A 123 4.21 4.46 -6.68
N GLU A 124 3.13 4.17 -7.40
CA GLU A 124 1.77 4.39 -6.90
C GLU A 124 1.52 3.57 -5.63
N PRO A 125 0.84 4.10 -4.59
CA PRO A 125 0.49 3.32 -3.41
C PRO A 125 -0.44 2.19 -3.86
N THR A 126 0.05 0.96 -3.76
CA THR A 126 -0.55 -0.19 -4.44
C THR A 126 -1.17 -1.15 -3.44
N VAL A 127 -2.40 -1.60 -3.74
CA VAL A 127 -3.08 -2.64 -2.96
C VAL A 127 -3.49 -3.77 -3.90
N PHE A 128 -3.01 -4.97 -3.61
CA PHE A 128 -3.45 -6.21 -4.25
C PHE A 128 -4.42 -6.98 -3.37
N LYS A 129 -5.36 -7.69 -4.02
CA LYS A 129 -6.21 -8.71 -3.41
C LYS A 129 -5.92 -10.04 -4.08
N GLY A 130 -5.77 -11.09 -3.28
CA GLY A 130 -5.53 -12.43 -3.78
C GLY A 130 -5.43 -13.44 -2.65
N THR A 131 -4.82 -14.59 -2.93
CA THR A 131 -4.71 -15.70 -1.99
C THR A 131 -3.30 -15.80 -1.41
N ASN A 132 -3.19 -16.18 -0.14
CA ASN A 132 -1.92 -16.14 0.59
C ASN A 132 -0.77 -16.97 -0.04
N ASN A 133 -1.07 -17.93 -0.91
CA ASN A 133 -0.05 -18.72 -1.62
C ASN A 133 0.67 -17.98 -2.76
N MET A 134 0.19 -16.81 -3.19
CA MET A 134 0.90 -15.98 -4.18
C MET A 134 2.16 -15.38 -3.57
N ARG A 135 3.23 -15.22 -4.37
CA ARG A 135 4.54 -14.75 -3.92
C ARG A 135 4.47 -13.36 -3.29
N ILE A 136 3.66 -12.46 -3.84
CA ILE A 136 3.46 -11.11 -3.31
C ILE A 136 2.86 -11.08 -1.89
N PHE A 137 2.28 -12.19 -1.40
CA PHE A 137 1.80 -12.33 -0.02
C PHE A 137 2.73 -13.13 0.89
N GLN A 138 3.81 -13.73 0.35
CA GLN A 138 4.82 -14.49 1.09
C GLN A 138 6.14 -13.74 1.24
N GLU A 139 6.54 -13.00 0.20
CA GLU A 139 7.84 -12.32 0.13
C GLU A 139 7.75 -10.86 0.60
N GLU A 140 8.86 -10.34 1.14
CA GLU A 140 9.05 -8.92 1.42
C GLU A 140 9.48 -8.22 0.12
N ILE A 141 8.68 -7.24 -0.29
CA ILE A 141 8.83 -6.51 -1.55
C ILE A 141 9.83 -5.38 -1.35
#